data_AF-A0A1F5EJ39-F1
#
_entry.id   AF-A0A1F5EJ39-F1
#
_cell.length_a   1.000
_cell.length_b   1.000
_cell.length_c   1.000
_cell.angle_alpha   90.00
_cell.angle_beta   90.00
_cell.angle_gamma   90.00
#
_symmetry.space_group_name_H-M   'P 1'
#
loop_
_entity.id
_entity.type
_entity.pdbx_description
1 polymer ?
#
loop_
_entity_poly.entity_id
_entity_poly.type
_entity_poly.pdbx_seq_one_letter_code
_entity_poly.pdbx_strand_id
1 'polypeptide(L)'
;MFDFEEKQVVRRIIYSKVTIFLLALVTLFILKGVWTAYRESKITRINKELAQRELEELKERGENLSSEIEILKTKEGEEGEIRSKFGVAKSGEKMVLIIDPKDTKQKEDDGKGDGIWSKFLGWFD
;
A
#
# COMPACT_ATOMS: atom_id res chain seq x y z
N MET A 1 -6.64 -61.06 42.77
CA MET A 1 -7.59 -61.65 41.80
C MET A 1 -8.51 -60.61 41.13
N PHE A 2 -8.54 -59.34 41.56
CA PHE A 2 -9.45 -58.30 40.99
C PHE A 2 -8.89 -57.51 39.79
N ASP A 3 -7.58 -57.55 39.52
CA ASP A 3 -6.96 -56.77 38.42
C ASP A 3 -7.32 -57.25 37.00
N PHE A 4 -7.87 -58.47 36.87
CA PHE A 4 -8.16 -59.06 35.56
C PHE A 4 -9.54 -58.65 35.04
N GLU A 5 -10.51 -58.40 35.93
CA GLU A 5 -11.87 -58.01 35.54
C GLU A 5 -11.96 -56.53 35.17
N GLU A 6 -11.23 -55.65 35.87
CA GLU A 6 -11.18 -54.22 35.53
C GLU A 6 -10.71 -53.97 34.10
N LYS A 7 -9.72 -54.75 33.63
CA LYS A 7 -9.18 -54.63 32.27
C LYS A 7 -10.21 -54.94 31.18
N GLN A 8 -11.20 -55.78 31.47
CA GLN A 8 -12.24 -56.16 30.49
C GLN A 8 -13.35 -55.12 30.41
N VAL A 9 -13.74 -54.52 31.55
CA VAL A 9 -14.75 -53.46 31.59
C VAL A 9 -14.21 -52.16 31.00
N VAL A 10 -12.96 -51.80 31.33
CA VAL A 10 -12.28 -50.62 30.76
C VAL A 10 -12.14 -50.77 29.24
N ARG A 11 -11.78 -51.96 28.72
CA ARG A 11 -11.75 -52.21 27.27
C ARG A 11 -13.14 -52.08 26.65
N ARG A 12 -14.20 -52.61 27.27
CA ARG A 12 -15.56 -52.51 26.73
C ARG A 12 -16.07 -51.06 26.66
N ILE A 13 -15.74 -50.25 27.66
CA ILE A 13 -16.09 -48.82 27.68
C ILE A 13 -15.29 -48.06 26.63
N ILE A 14 -13.96 -48.25 26.57
CA ILE A 14 -13.09 -47.53 25.63
C ILE A 14 -13.37 -47.90 24.17
N TYR A 15 -13.62 -49.18 23.87
CA TYR A 15 -13.91 -49.67 22.50
C TYR A 15 -15.39 -49.61 22.12
N SER A 16 -16.23 -48.95 22.92
CA SER A 16 -17.60 -48.67 22.51
C SER A 16 -17.62 -47.70 21.32
N LYS A 17 -18.55 -47.89 20.38
CA LYS A 17 -18.73 -46.98 19.23
C LYS A 17 -18.98 -45.53 19.68
N VAL A 18 -19.58 -45.35 20.86
CA VAL A 18 -19.92 -44.04 21.44
C VAL A 18 -18.69 -43.30 21.96
N THR A 19 -17.79 -43.98 22.67
CA THR A 19 -16.56 -43.36 23.19
C THR A 19 -15.60 -42.99 22.07
N ILE A 20 -15.50 -43.83 21.03
CA ILE A 20 -14.72 -43.52 19.82
C ILE A 20 -15.30 -42.30 19.11
N PHE A 21 -16.62 -42.20 18.99
CA PHE A 21 -17.27 -41.02 18.39
C PHE A 21 -17.03 -39.75 19.19
N LEU A 22 -17.15 -39.81 20.53
CA LEU A 22 -16.89 -38.68 21.41
C LEU A 22 -15.42 -38.25 21.34
N LEU A 23 -14.48 -39.21 21.33
CA LEU A 23 -13.06 -38.95 21.16
C LEU A 23 -12.75 -38.30 19.80
N ALA A 24 -13.37 -38.77 18.72
CA ALA A 24 -13.24 -38.19 17.39
C ALA A 24 -13.76 -36.75 17.36
N LEU A 25 -14.90 -36.46 18.00
CA LEU A 25 -15.45 -35.12 18.12
C LEU A 25 -14.50 -34.16 18.84
N VAL A 26 -13.94 -34.59 19.99
CA VAL A 26 -12.96 -33.81 20.76
C VAL A 26 -11.71 -33.55 19.93
N THR A 27 -11.22 -34.58 19.24
CA THR A 27 -10.04 -34.47 18.36
C THR A 27 -10.28 -33.46 17.24
N LEU A 28 -11.43 -33.52 16.55
CA LEU A 28 -11.78 -32.54 15.51
C LEU A 28 -11.87 -31.11 16.04
N PHE A 29 -12.36 -30.92 17.26
CA PHE A 29 -12.43 -29.61 17.90
C PHE A 29 -11.04 -29.03 18.16
N ILE A 30 -10.12 -29.86 18.66
CA ILE A 30 -8.71 -29.50 18.86
C ILE A 30 -8.03 -29.18 17.53
N LEU A 31 -8.23 -30.00 16.48
CA LEU A 31 -7.67 -29.74 15.16
C LEU A 31 -8.13 -28.39 14.60
N LYS A 32 -9.43 -28.05 14.74
CA LYS A 32 -9.94 -26.74 14.36
C LYS A 32 -9.28 -25.61 15.16
N GLY A 33 -9.17 -25.76 16.48
CA GLY A 33 -8.52 -24.75 17.34
C GLY A 33 -7.06 -24.52 16.96
N VAL A 34 -6.31 -25.59 16.69
CA VAL A 34 -4.91 -25.51 16.23
C VAL A 34 -4.81 -24.85 14.86
N TRP A 35 -5.72 -25.14 13.93
CA TRP A 35 -5.71 -24.50 12.61
C TRP A 35 -6.02 -23.00 12.66
N THR A 36 -6.99 -22.60 13.50
CA THR A 36 -7.31 -21.19 13.73
C THR A 36 -6.12 -20.48 14.38
N ALA A 37 -5.54 -21.04 15.45
CA ALA A 37 -4.37 -20.46 16.12
C ALA A 37 -3.14 -20.38 15.22
N TYR A 38 -2.92 -21.39 14.37
CA TYR A 38 -1.84 -21.40 13.38
C TYR A 38 -2.04 -20.29 12.33
N ARG A 39 -3.28 -20.05 11.90
CA ARG A 39 -3.62 -18.96 10.98
C ARG A 39 -3.45 -17.58 11.62
N GLU A 40 -3.83 -17.43 12.89
CA GLU A 40 -3.75 -16.16 13.64
C GLU A 40 -2.30 -15.70 13.88
N SER A 41 -1.38 -16.65 14.15
CA SER A 41 0.01 -16.34 14.47
C SER A 41 0.80 -15.75 13.28
N LYS A 42 0.48 -16.17 12.05
CA LYS A 42 1.16 -15.69 10.83
C LYS A 42 0.68 -14.30 10.42
N ILE A 43 -0.59 -13.98 10.67
CA ILE A 43 -1.21 -12.69 10.32
C ILE A 43 -0.71 -11.57 11.27
N THR A 44 -0.52 -11.87 12.54
CA THR A 44 -0.08 -10.89 13.55
C THR A 44 1.33 -10.34 13.26
N ARG A 45 2.22 -11.16 12.71
CA ARG A 45 3.59 -10.73 12.36
C ARG A 45 3.63 -9.84 11.12
N ILE A 46 2.82 -10.16 10.10
CA ILE A 46 2.75 -9.38 8.85
C ILE A 46 2.10 -8.02 9.10
N ASN A 47 1.02 -7.98 9.88
CA ASN A 47 0.35 -6.71 10.22
C ASN A 47 1.23 -5.78 11.07
N LYS A 48 2.05 -6.36 11.97
CA LYS A 48 3.01 -5.57 12.75
C LYS A 48 4.11 -4.98 11.89
N GLU A 49 4.63 -5.74 10.92
CA GLU A 49 5.67 -5.27 10.01
C GLU A 49 5.15 -4.18 9.05
N LEU A 50 3.93 -4.34 8.52
CA LEU A 50 3.28 -3.30 7.70
C LEU A 50 3.05 -2.02 8.50
N ALA A 51 2.50 -2.11 9.71
CA ALA A 51 2.28 -0.95 10.57
C ALA A 51 3.60 -0.25 10.96
N GLN A 52 4.69 -1.01 11.16
CA GLN A 52 6.01 -0.44 11.43
C GLN A 52 6.58 0.31 10.22
N ARG A 53 6.46 -0.26 9.01
CA ARG A 53 6.91 0.40 7.78
C ARG A 53 6.12 1.67 7.50
N GLU A 54 4.80 1.65 7.65
CA GLU A 54 3.96 2.84 7.49
C GLU A 54 4.33 3.94 8.50
N LEU A 55 4.59 3.59 9.76
CA LEU A 55 5.04 4.55 10.76
C LEU A 55 6.39 5.19 10.42
N GLU A 56 7.32 4.39 9.90
CA GLU A 56 8.65 4.87 9.53
C GLU A 56 8.58 5.81 8.30
N GLU A 57 7.79 5.45 7.29
CA GLU A 57 7.52 6.28 6.11
C GLU A 57 6.81 7.60 6.48
N LEU A 58 5.83 7.55 7.38
CA LEU A 58 5.13 8.76 7.85
C LEU A 58 6.06 9.67 8.66
N LYS A 59 6.97 9.09 9.45
CA LYS A 59 7.93 9.85 10.24
C LYS A 59 8.95 10.55 9.34
N GLU A 60 9.50 9.84 8.36
CA GLU A 60 10.43 10.41 7.39
C GLU A 60 9.78 11.55 6.59
N ARG A 61 8.53 11.35 6.12
CA ARG A 61 7.75 12.42 5.48
C ARG A 61 7.54 13.60 6.42
N GLY A 62 7.20 13.37 7.67
CA GLY A 62 7.02 14.42 8.67
C GLY A 62 8.29 15.24 8.89
N GLU A 63 9.44 14.59 9.01
CA GLU A 63 10.74 15.26 9.17
C GLU A 63 11.09 16.08 7.92
N ASN A 64 10.94 15.52 6.72
CA ASN A 64 11.18 16.23 5.47
C ASN A 64 10.26 17.47 5.32
N LEU A 65 8.95 17.31 5.52
CA LEU A 65 8.00 18.43 5.46
C LEU A 65 8.30 19.49 6.52
N SER A 66 8.73 19.10 7.72
CA SER A 66 9.10 20.06 8.77
C SER A 66 10.31 20.91 8.36
N SER A 67 11.33 20.29 7.77
CA SER A 67 12.51 20.99 7.27
C SER A 67 12.18 21.92 6.10
N GLU A 68 11.32 21.50 5.17
CA GLU A 68 10.84 22.35 4.08
C GLU A 68 10.07 23.56 4.60
N ILE A 69 9.20 23.36 5.60
CA ILE A 69 8.45 24.46 6.22
C ILE A 69 9.39 25.44 6.94
N GLU A 70 10.43 24.94 7.62
CA GLU A 70 11.43 25.79 8.26
C GLU A 70 12.19 26.63 7.23
N ILE A 71 12.59 26.03 6.12
CA ILE A 71 13.24 26.73 5.00
C ILE A 71 12.30 27.79 4.42
N LEU A 72 11.05 27.45 4.12
CA LEU A 72 10.06 28.38 3.56
C LEU A 72 9.75 29.57 4.50
N LYS A 73 9.86 29.38 5.82
CA LYS A 73 9.66 30.48 6.80
C LYS A 73 10.81 31.48 6.81
N THR A 74 11.96 31.15 6.24
CA THR A 74 13.07 32.10 6.11
C THR A 74 12.84 33.06 4.96
N LYS A 75 13.35 34.30 5.08
CA LYS A 75 13.25 35.30 4.01
C LYS A 75 13.91 34.84 2.71
N GLU A 76 14.97 34.05 2.81
CA GLU A 76 15.67 33.49 1.65
C GLU A 76 14.87 32.35 0.99
N GLY A 77 14.22 31.50 1.78
CA GLY A 77 13.36 30.42 1.26
C GLY A 77 12.08 30.93 0.61
N GLU A 78 11.43 31.93 1.20
CA GLU A 78 10.26 32.60 0.61
C GLU A 78 10.62 33.27 -0.72
N GLU A 79 11.72 34.02 -0.75
CA GLU A 79 12.21 34.69 -1.95
C GLU A 79 12.63 33.68 -3.03
N GLY A 80 13.29 32.58 -2.65
CA GLY A 80 13.68 31.51 -3.55
C GLY A 80 12.49 30.81 -4.20
N GLU A 81 11.46 30.48 -3.41
CA GLU A 81 10.26 29.82 -3.91
C GLU A 81 9.46 30.74 -4.84
N ILE A 82 9.38 32.04 -4.53
CA ILE A 82 8.73 33.03 -5.38
C ILE A 82 9.50 33.20 -6.70
N ARG A 83 10.84 33.26 -6.67
CA ARG A 83 11.67 33.31 -7.89
C ARG A 83 11.48 32.07 -8.75
N SER A 84 11.46 30.88 -8.14
CA SER A 84 11.29 29.59 -8.82
C SER A 84 9.91 29.46 -9.47
N LYS A 85 8.83 29.75 -8.72
CA LYS A 85 7.46 29.57 -9.22
C LYS A 85 7.00 30.66 -10.19
N PHE A 86 7.40 31.90 -9.95
CA PHE A 86 6.86 33.05 -10.70
C PHE A 86 7.87 33.69 -11.66
N GLY A 87 9.13 33.23 -11.67
CA GLY A 87 10.16 33.80 -12.55
C GLY A 87 10.33 35.31 -12.33
N VAL A 88 10.17 35.78 -11.09
CA VAL A 88 10.29 37.21 -10.76
C VAL A 88 11.70 37.55 -10.32
N ALA A 89 12.16 38.75 -10.64
CA ALA A 89 13.44 39.29 -10.18
C ALA A 89 13.21 40.52 -9.31
N LYS A 90 14.15 40.86 -8.41
CA LYS A 90 14.02 42.09 -7.61
C LYS A 90 14.10 43.33 -8.49
N SER A 91 13.56 44.44 -8.00
CA SER A 91 13.65 45.74 -8.68
C SER A 91 15.12 46.11 -8.91
N GLY A 92 15.56 46.11 -10.17
CA GLY A 92 16.94 46.35 -10.57
C GLY A 92 17.71 45.13 -11.11
N GLU A 93 17.16 43.92 -11.03
CA GLU A 93 17.75 42.69 -11.59
C GLU A 93 17.21 42.39 -13.01
N LYS A 94 18.06 41.91 -13.93
CA LYS A 94 17.66 41.50 -15.29
C LYS A 94 17.64 39.98 -15.39
N MET A 95 16.49 39.40 -15.74
CA MET A 95 16.35 37.96 -16.01
C MET A 95 16.63 37.66 -17.49
N VAL A 96 17.47 36.67 -17.76
CA VAL A 96 17.75 36.17 -19.13
C VAL A 96 17.21 34.75 -19.23
N LEU A 97 16.16 34.56 -20.03
CA LEU A 97 15.62 33.24 -20.36
C LEU A 97 16.28 32.74 -21.66
N ILE A 98 17.13 31.73 -21.56
CA ILE A 98 17.76 31.09 -22.72
C ILE A 98 16.80 30.01 -23.21
N ILE A 99 16.26 30.18 -24.41
CA ILE A 99 15.41 29.19 -25.08
C ILE A 99 16.25 28.53 -26.16
N ASP A 100 16.31 27.20 -26.17
CA ASP A 100 16.97 26.46 -27.24
C ASP A 100 16.13 26.54 -28.53
N PRO A 101 16.74 26.86 -29.69
CA PRO A 101 16.02 27.07 -30.95
C PRO A 101 15.39 25.81 -31.53
N LYS A 102 15.57 24.64 -30.89
CA LYS A 102 14.93 23.39 -31.30
C LYS A 102 13.42 23.37 -30.99
N ASP A 103 12.96 24.21 -30.05
CA ASP A 103 11.54 24.29 -29.65
C ASP A 103 10.75 25.37 -30.42
N THR A 104 11.39 26.12 -31.32
CA THR A 104 10.73 27.17 -32.14
C THR A 104 10.39 26.68 -33.56
N LYS A 105 10.45 25.37 -33.83
CA LYS A 105 9.88 24.81 -35.06
C LYS A 105 8.50 24.23 -34.77
N GLN A 106 7.48 25.07 -34.98
CA GLN A 106 6.11 24.76 -35.40
C GLN A 106 5.12 25.65 -34.65
N LYS A 107 4.84 26.84 -35.20
CA LYS A 107 3.50 27.48 -35.17
C LYS A 107 3.42 28.50 -36.32
N GLU A 108 3.22 27.99 -37.52
CA GLU A 108 2.79 28.63 -38.79
C GLU A 108 2.78 27.47 -39.79
N ASP A 109 1.75 27.06 -40.53
CA ASP A 109 0.33 27.39 -40.69
C ASP A 109 -0.20 26.24 -41.58
N ASP A 110 -1.25 25.54 -41.17
CA ASP A 110 -2.09 24.77 -42.11
C ASP A 110 -3.35 24.23 -41.44
N GLY A 111 -4.40 25.02 -41.56
CA GLY A 111 -5.77 24.54 -41.50
C GLY A 111 -6.03 23.47 -42.57
N LYS A 112 -5.79 22.20 -42.22
CA LYS A 112 -6.46 21.05 -42.83
C LYS A 112 -6.53 19.94 -41.79
N GLY A 113 -7.70 19.84 -41.15
CA GLY A 113 -8.01 18.83 -40.17
C GLY A 113 -8.10 17.44 -40.81
N ASP A 114 -6.96 16.80 -41.02
CA ASP A 114 -6.85 15.33 -41.16
C ASP A 114 -6.71 14.67 -39.77
N GLY A 115 -7.25 15.32 -38.74
CA GLY A 115 -7.36 14.78 -37.41
C GLY A 115 -8.55 13.85 -37.35
N ILE A 116 -8.28 12.55 -37.24
CA ILE A 116 -9.01 11.43 -36.59
C ILE A 116 -10.54 11.58 -36.45
N TRP A 117 -11.04 12.68 -35.91
CA TRP A 117 -12.44 13.12 -35.95
C TRP A 117 -13.08 13.13 -37.33
N SER A 118 -12.37 13.53 -38.39
CA SER A 118 -12.87 13.50 -39.77
C SER A 118 -13.12 12.07 -40.28
N LYS A 119 -12.33 11.10 -39.81
CA LYS A 119 -12.50 9.66 -40.14
C LYS A 119 -13.63 9.00 -39.34
N PHE A 120 -13.90 9.48 -38.12
CA PHE A 120 -15.00 8.97 -37.29
C PHE A 120 -16.37 9.49 -37.76
N LEU A 121 -16.47 10.74 -38.22
CA LEU A 121 -17.72 11.34 -38.71
C LEU A 121 -18.19 10.77 -40.06
N GLY A 122 -17.28 10.29 -40.92
CA GLY A 122 -17.62 9.72 -42.23
C GLY A 122 -18.18 8.30 -42.21
N TRP A 123 -18.37 7.69 -41.04
CA TRP A 123 -18.90 6.32 -40.90
C TRP A 123 -20.40 6.27 -40.53
N PHE A 124 -21.02 7.43 -40.30
CA PHE A 124 -22.43 7.54 -39.89
C PHE A 124 -23.35 8.08 -40.99
N ASP A 125 -22.87 8.09 -42.23
CA ASP A 125 -23.63 8.37 -43.46
C ASP A 125 -23.71 7.09 -44.31
#